data_AF-A0A352SDG5-F1
#
_entry.id   AF-A0A352SDG5-F1
#
_cell.length_a   1.000
_cell.length_b   1.000
_cell.length_c   1.000
_cell.angle_alpha   90.00
_cell.angle_beta   90.00
_cell.angle_gamma   90.00
#
_symmetry.space_group_name_H-M   'P 1'
#
loop_
_entity.id
_entity.type
_entity.pdbx_description
1 polymer ?
#
loop_
_entity_poly.entity_id
_entity_poly.type
_entity_poly.pdbx_seq_one_letter_code
_entity_poly.pdbx_strand_id
1 'polypeptide(L)' 'GGWRMTMFMRRKDENKPVELRGYLRNGNTTLSETWSYILPPG' A
#
# COMPACT_ATOMS: atom_id res chain seq x y z
N GLY A 1 -14.11 13.94 9.79
CA GLY A 1 -14.24 12.83 8.82
C GLY A 1 -12.93 12.64 8.11
N GLY A 2 -12.52 11.41 7.87
CA GLY A 2 -11.25 11.08 7.20
C GLY A 2 -11.41 9.83 6.34
N TRP A 3 -10.54 9.69 5.36
CA TRP A 3 -10.53 8.53 4.47
C TRP A 3 -9.64 7.43 5.04
N ARG A 4 -10.10 6.18 4.95
CA ARG A 4 -9.31 5.01 5.34
C ARG A 4 -9.05 4.13 4.14
N MET A 5 -7.79 3.78 3.90
CA MET A 5 -7.37 2.79 2.93
C MET A 5 -7.22 1.43 3.63
N THR A 6 -7.81 0.38 3.05
CA THR A 6 -7.60 -1.02 3.47
C THR A 6 -7.21 -1.82 2.24
N MET A 7 -6.10 -2.57 2.32
CA MET A 7 -5.55 -3.31 1.19
C MET A 7 -5.30 -4.77 1.60
N PHE A 8 -5.75 -5.71 0.77
CA PHE A 8 -5.53 -7.14 0.95
C PHE A 8 -4.82 -7.69 -0.29
N MET A 9 -3.80 -8.52 -0.08
CA MET A 9 -2.99 -9.07 -1.15
C MET A 9 -2.56 -10.49 -0.79
N ARG A 10 -2.50 -11.36 -1.80
CA ARG A 10 -1.87 -12.68 -1.70
C ARG A 10 -0.50 -12.61 -2.34
N ARG A 11 0.55 -13.04 -1.62
CA ARG A 11 1.90 -13.14 -2.18
C ARG A 11 1.90 -14.17 -3.32
N LYS A 12 2.58 -13.87 -4.42
CA LYS A 12 2.80 -14.86 -5.51
C LYS A 12 3.93 -15.83 -5.18
N ASP A 13 4.94 -15.36 -4.46
CA ASP A 13 6.10 -16.11 -4.01
C ASP A 13 6.32 -15.75 -2.54
N GLU A 14 6.24 -16.72 -1.64
CA GLU A 14 6.34 -16.49 -0.19
C GLU A 14 7.77 -16.20 0.26
N ASN A 15 8.76 -16.62 -0.54
CA ASN A 15 10.18 -16.45 -0.25
C ASN A 15 10.72 -15.07 -0.65
N LYS A 16 9.92 -14.26 -1.34
CA LYS A 16 10.33 -12.93 -1.80
C LYS A 16 9.66 -11.83 -0.98
N PRO A 17 10.41 -10.78 -0.58
CA PRO A 17 9.80 -9.61 0.03
C PRO A 17 8.88 -8.93 -0.97
N VAL A 18 7.83 -8.30 -0.46
CA VAL A 18 6.89 -7.52 -1.27
C VAL A 18 6.80 -6.11 -0.72
N GLU A 19 7.04 -5.11 -1.58
CA GLU A 19 6.80 -3.72 -1.22
C GLU A 19 5.36 -3.33 -1.57
N LEU A 20 4.67 -2.78 -0.59
CA LEU A 20 3.34 -2.19 -0.71
C LEU A 20 3.49 -0.67 -0.70
N ARG A 21 2.93 0.00 -1.71
CA ARG A 21 2.92 1.47 -1.79
C ARG A 21 1.52 1.97 -2.11
N GLY A 22 1.08 3.01 -1.41
CA GLY A 22 -0.24 3.59 -1.65
C GLY A 22 -0.36 5.00 -1.11
N TYR A 23 -1.20 5.80 -1.76
CA TYR A 23 -1.57 7.14 -1.31
C TYR A 23 -3.00 7.44 -1.75
N LEU A 24 -3.65 8.35 -1.04
CA LEU A 24 -4.97 8.83 -1.38
C LEU A 24 -4.86 9.95 -2.39
N ARG A 25 -5.69 9.90 -3.44
CA ARG A 25 -5.85 10.98 -4.42
C ARG A 25 -7.31 11.21 -4.73
N ASN A 26 -7.64 12.43 -5.08
CA ASN A 26 -8.95 12.81 -5.62
C ASN A 26 -8.72 13.61 -6.91
N GLY A 27 -9.07 13.01 -8.05
CA GLY A 27 -8.73 13.55 -9.36
C GLY A 27 -7.22 13.72 -9.53
N ASN A 28 -6.79 14.96 -9.76
CA ASN A 28 -5.38 15.34 -9.90
C ASN A 28 -4.73 15.79 -8.58
N THR A 29 -5.47 15.79 -7.46
CA THR A 29 -4.95 16.23 -6.17
C THR A 29 -4.53 15.05 -5.31
N THR A 30 -3.27 15.04 -4.88
CA THR A 30 -2.75 14.11 -3.87
C THR A 30 -3.23 14.54 -2.49
N LEU A 31 -3.94 13.65 -1.79
CA LEU A 31 -4.57 13.91 -0.49
C LEU A 31 -3.77 13.37 0.69
N SER A 32 -2.82 12.47 0.47
CA SER A 32 -1.98 11.91 1.53
C SER A 32 -0.54 11.73 1.06
N GLU A 33 0.35 11.56 2.03
CA GLU A 33 1.69 11.04 1.78
C GLU A 33 1.63 9.63 1.17
N THR A 34 2.74 9.22 0.55
CA THR A 34 2.90 7.84 0.07
C THR A 34 3.30 6.95 1.24
N TRP A 35 2.38 6.10 1.67
CA TRP A 35 2.70 5.00 2.55
C TRP A 35 3.51 3.96 1.77
N SER A 36 4.65 3.52 2.33
CA SER A 36 5.43 2.38 1.85
C SER A 36 5.63 1.40 2.99
N TYR A 37 5.44 0.11 2.70
CA TYR A 37 5.63 -0.97 3.65
C TYR A 37 6.24 -2.18 2.96
N ILE A 38 7.37 -2.65 3.49
CA ILE A 38 8.00 -3.88 3.04
C ILE A 38 7.44 -5.02 3.89
N LEU A 39 6.74 -5.92 3.23
CA LEU A 39 6.32 -7.18 3.79
C LEU A 39 7.48 -8.18 3.62
N PRO A 40 8.19 -8.58 4.69
CA PRO A 40 9.32 -9.48 4.60
C PRO A 40 8.89 -10.87 4.13
N PRO A 41 9.83 -11.72 3.66
CA PRO A 41 9.57 -13.13 3.40
C PRO A 41 8.90 -13.81 4.60
N GLY A 42 8.05 -14.79 4.31
CA GLY A 42 7.22 -15.48 5.29
C GLY A 42 7.88 -16.75 5.79
#